data_AF-A0A2E2B3Z9-F1
#
_entry.id   AF-A0A2E2B3Z9-F1
#
_cell.length_a   1.000
_cell.length_b   1.000
_cell.length_c   1.000
_cell.angle_alpha   90.00
_cell.angle_beta   90.00
_cell.angle_gamma   90.00
#
_symmetry.space_group_name_H-M   'P 1'
#
loop_
_entity.id
_entity.type
_entity.pdbx_description
1 polymer ?
#
loop_
_entity_poly.entity_id
_entity_poly.type
_entity_poly.pdbx_seq_one_letter_code
_entity_poly.pdbx_strand_id
1 'polypeptide(L)'
;MRGLIDYLWFHTWWTYTPSNTTGGISEDWYLQPYHWINLVEGCFWLGFTVAVLVRFAKHRRTPLELLYALAFLTFGLSDFREAYVVQSWLILAKGVNLAIIIYLRWYLIKHHYPQSKTF
;
A
#
# COMPACT_ATOMS: atom_id res chain seq x y z
N MET A 1 8.23 -25.68 14.39
CA MET A 1 7.23 -24.57 14.33
C MET A 1 7.84 -23.19 14.55
N ARG A 2 8.80 -22.97 15.48
CA ARG A 2 9.48 -21.66 15.65
C ARG A 2 10.14 -21.12 14.37
N GLY A 3 10.94 -21.94 13.67
CA GLY A 3 11.62 -21.47 12.44
C GLY A 3 10.70 -21.05 11.28
N LEU A 4 9.48 -21.60 11.20
CA LEU A 4 8.49 -21.19 10.18
C LEU A 4 7.86 -19.83 10.52
N ILE A 5 7.57 -19.60 11.80
CA ILE A 5 7.09 -18.31 12.30
C ILE A 5 8.18 -17.26 12.10
N ASP A 6 9.42 -17.56 12.48
CA ASP A 6 10.52 -16.61 12.32
C ASP A 6 10.75 -16.24 10.84
N TYR A 7 10.61 -17.21 9.95
CA TYR A 7 10.66 -16.97 8.51
C TYR A 7 9.50 -16.10 8.02
N LEU A 8 8.25 -16.40 8.40
CA LEU A 8 7.08 -15.63 7.98
C LEU A 8 7.01 -14.21 8.59
N TRP A 9 7.68 -13.97 9.71
CA TRP A 9 7.61 -12.67 10.39
C TRP A 9 8.86 -11.81 10.18
N PHE A 10 10.05 -12.39 10.20
CA PHE A 10 11.31 -11.64 10.21
C PHE A 10 12.16 -11.79 8.95
N HIS A 11 11.78 -12.66 8.00
CA HIS A 11 12.53 -12.79 6.76
C HIS A 11 12.40 -11.52 5.91
N THR A 12 13.56 -10.99 5.52
CA THR A 12 13.70 -9.86 4.60
C THR A 12 13.93 -10.41 3.20
N TRP A 13 13.00 -10.13 2.30
CA TRP A 13 13.06 -10.57 0.90
C TRP A 13 13.90 -9.65 0.03
N TRP A 14 13.92 -8.36 0.38
CA TRP A 14 14.55 -7.34 -0.44
C TRP A 14 15.02 -6.16 0.42
N THR A 15 16.15 -5.56 0.05
CA THR A 15 16.68 -4.36 0.71
C THR A 15 17.37 -3.48 -0.33
N TYR A 16 17.01 -2.20 -0.34
CA TYR A 16 17.66 -1.21 -1.19
C TYR A 16 19.03 -0.83 -0.61
N THR A 17 20.10 -1.17 -1.32
CA THR A 17 21.46 -0.78 -0.93
C THR A 17 22.08 0.09 -2.02
N PRO A 18 22.22 1.42 -1.81
CA PRO A 18 22.73 2.33 -2.84
C PRO A 18 24.22 2.12 -3.16
N SER A 19 24.97 1.43 -2.30
CA SER A 19 26.41 1.15 -2.48
C SER A 19 26.74 0.12 -3.55
N ASN A 20 25.75 -0.62 -4.07
CA ASN A 20 25.97 -1.61 -5.12
C ASN A 20 25.97 -0.97 -6.53
N THR A 21 26.24 0.34 -6.60
CA THR A 21 26.20 1.14 -7.82
C THR A 21 27.61 1.49 -8.23
N THR A 22 28.26 0.62 -9.01
CA THR A 22 29.61 0.86 -9.53
C THR A 22 29.48 1.52 -10.90
N GLY A 23 29.82 2.81 -11.02
CA GLY A 23 29.77 3.54 -12.29
C GLY A 23 28.37 3.96 -12.77
N GLY A 24 27.40 4.10 -11.87
CA GLY A 24 26.03 4.52 -12.21
C GLY A 24 25.10 3.39 -12.68
N ILE A 25 25.60 2.15 -12.69
CA ILE A 25 24.85 0.93 -12.98
C ILE A 25 24.78 0.13 -11.67
N SER A 26 23.58 -0.15 -11.17
CA SER A 26 23.40 -1.07 -10.05
C SER A 26 23.78 -2.49 -10.51
N GLU A 27 24.59 -3.20 -9.73
CA GLU A 27 25.00 -4.59 -10.03
C GLU A 27 23.80 -5.52 -10.26
N ASP A 28 22.68 -5.20 -9.60
CA ASP A 28 21.37 -5.78 -9.85
C ASP A 28 20.49 -4.83 -10.66
N TRP A 29 20.13 -5.22 -11.88
CA TRP A 29 19.33 -4.43 -12.81
C TRP A 29 17.90 -4.10 -12.30
N TYR A 30 17.38 -4.89 -11.36
CA TYR A 30 15.99 -4.78 -10.88
C TYR A 30 15.83 -3.93 -9.62
N LEU A 31 16.91 -3.62 -8.88
CA LEU A 31 16.82 -2.87 -7.61
C LEU A 31 16.27 -1.45 -7.81
N GLN A 32 16.79 -0.75 -8.80
CA GLN A 32 16.43 0.64 -9.08
C GLN A 32 15.00 0.81 -9.61
N PRO A 33 14.52 0.03 -10.60
CA PRO A 33 13.13 0.12 -11.03
C PRO A 33 12.16 -0.31 -9.93
N TYR A 34 12.47 -1.33 -9.12
CA TYR A 34 11.61 -1.77 -8.02
C TYR A 34 11.42 -0.67 -6.95
N HIS A 35 12.50 0.01 -6.58
CA HIS A 35 12.44 1.16 -5.66
C HIS A 35 11.52 2.27 -6.18
N TRP A 36 11.69 2.68 -7.44
CA TRP A 36 10.90 3.75 -8.05
C TRP A 36 9.44 3.38 -8.24
N ILE A 37 9.15 2.15 -8.65
CA ILE A 37 7.77 1.67 -8.80
C ILE A 37 7.04 1.75 -7.46
N ASN A 38 7.63 1.22 -6.38
CA ASN A 38 7.01 1.28 -5.05
C ASN A 38 6.78 2.72 -4.57
N LEU A 39 7.72 3.63 -4.86
CA LEU A 39 7.59 5.04 -4.50
C LEU A 39 6.46 5.75 -5.28
N VAL A 40 6.33 5.43 -6.56
CA VAL A 40 5.24 5.93 -7.42
C VAL A 40 3.89 5.35 -6.98
N GLU A 41 3.82 4.04 -6.71
CA GLU A 41 2.62 3.39 -6.18
C GLU A 41 2.18 4.04 -4.85
N GLY A 42 3.12 4.24 -3.91
CA GLY A 42 2.87 4.95 -2.66
C GLY A 42 2.25 6.34 -2.86
N CYS A 43 2.74 7.11 -3.83
CA CYS A 43 2.17 8.40 -4.21
C CYS A 43 0.72 8.28 -4.71
N PHE A 44 0.42 7.28 -5.54
CA PHE A 44 -0.96 7.04 -6.02
C PHE A 44 -1.92 6.73 -4.88
N TRP A 45 -1.52 5.89 -3.93
CA TRP A 45 -2.35 5.57 -2.76
C TRP A 45 -2.57 6.77 -1.83
N LEU A 46 -1.57 7.63 -1.66
CA LEU A 46 -1.75 8.92 -0.98
C LEU A 46 -2.73 9.82 -1.74
N GLY A 47 -2.66 9.85 -3.07
CA GLY A 47 -3.65 10.54 -3.90
C GLY A 47 -5.08 10.06 -3.65
N PHE A 48 -5.30 8.74 -3.58
CA PHE A 48 -6.61 8.18 -3.23
C PHE A 48 -7.05 8.52 -1.81
N THR A 49 -6.13 8.51 -0.85
CA THR A 49 -6.39 8.95 0.52
C THR A 49 -6.95 10.38 0.53
N VAL A 50 -6.26 11.30 -0.15
CA VAL A 50 -6.68 12.70 -0.26
C VAL A 50 -8.03 12.81 -0.95
N ALA A 51 -8.26 12.07 -2.05
CA ALA A 51 -9.53 12.08 -2.75
C ALA A 51 -10.71 11.64 -1.85
N VAL A 52 -10.53 10.58 -1.05
CA VAL A 52 -11.55 10.12 -0.08
C VAL A 52 -11.76 11.15 1.02
N LEU A 53 -10.70 11.77 1.55
CA LEU A 53 -10.80 12.80 2.59
C LEU A 53 -11.49 14.07 2.08
N VAL A 54 -11.18 14.52 0.86
CA VAL A 54 -11.85 15.66 0.22
C VAL A 54 -13.33 15.35 0.01
N ARG A 55 -13.66 14.12 -0.43
CA ARG A 55 -15.06 13.69 -0.56
C ARG A 55 -15.77 13.69 0.78
N PHE A 56 -15.13 13.15 1.82
CA PHE A 56 -15.66 13.14 3.18
C PHE A 56 -15.86 14.56 3.72
N ALA A 57 -14.92 15.48 3.50
CA ALA A 57 -15.04 16.87 3.95
C ALA A 57 -16.23 17.59 3.29
N LYS A 58 -16.49 17.31 2.00
CA LYS A 58 -17.60 17.92 1.23
C LYS A 58 -18.98 17.33 1.56
N HIS A 59 -19.09 16.02 1.73
CA HIS A 59 -20.39 15.34 1.86
C HIS A 59 -20.68 14.77 3.25
N ARG A 60 -19.64 14.52 4.06
CA ARG A 60 -19.68 13.98 5.44
C ARG A 60 -20.68 12.83 5.64
N ARG A 61 -20.75 11.89 4.69
CA ARG A 61 -21.82 10.88 4.70
C ARG A 61 -21.66 9.82 5.78
N THR A 62 -20.43 9.35 6.00
CA THR A 62 -20.22 8.21 6.92
C THR A 62 -18.78 8.17 7.46
N PRO A 63 -18.59 7.84 8.75
CA PRO A 63 -17.26 7.65 9.34
C PRO A 63 -16.50 6.46 8.72
N LEU A 64 -17.17 5.56 7.99
CA LEU A 64 -16.52 4.48 7.25
C LEU A 64 -15.61 5.00 6.12
N GLU A 65 -15.87 6.20 5.60
CA GLU A 65 -14.96 6.83 4.63
C GLU A 65 -13.62 7.21 5.27
N LEU A 66 -13.59 7.52 6.58
CA LEU A 66 -12.33 7.76 7.28
C LEU A 66 -11.53 6.46 7.43
N LEU A 67 -12.18 5.35 7.76
CA LEU A 67 -11.52 4.04 7.76
C LEU A 67 -11.01 3.67 6.37
N TYR A 68 -11.76 4.01 5.33
CA TYR A 68 -11.35 3.77 3.95
C TYR A 68 -10.15 4.63 3.53
N ALA A 69 -10.13 5.91 3.92
CA ALA A 69 -8.97 6.78 3.73
C ALA A 69 -7.76 6.28 4.51
N LEU A 70 -7.94 5.84 5.77
CA LEU A 70 -6.87 5.27 6.58
C LEU A 70 -6.30 3.98 5.96
N ALA A 71 -7.14 3.14 5.35
CA ALA A 71 -6.70 1.94 4.65
C ALA A 71 -5.81 2.30 3.44
N PHE A 72 -6.20 3.29 2.63
CA PHE A 72 -5.33 3.79 1.55
C PHE A 72 -4.05 4.43 2.05
N LEU A 73 -4.11 5.20 3.14
CA LEU A 73 -2.94 5.85 3.72
C LEU A 73 -1.93 4.82 4.19
N THR A 74 -2.37 3.83 4.94
CA THR A 74 -1.52 2.77 5.48
C THR A 74 -0.97 1.87 4.38
N PHE A 75 -1.72 1.66 3.29
CA PHE A 75 -1.21 0.98 2.09
C PHE A 75 -0.12 1.79 1.39
N GLY A 76 -0.31 3.10 1.20
CA GLY A 76 0.72 3.96 0.62
C GLY A 76 1.99 4.02 1.48
N LEU A 77 1.84 4.09 2.80
CA LEU A 77 2.97 4.04 3.74
C LEU A 77 3.71 2.69 3.71
N SER A 78 3.01 1.57 3.51
CA SER A 78 3.68 0.29 3.31
C SER A 78 4.49 0.28 2.03
N ASP A 79 4.01 0.88 0.94
CA ASP A 79 4.75 0.94 -0.32
C ASP A 79 6.02 1.80 -0.21
N PHE A 80 5.96 2.94 0.50
CA PHE A 80 7.17 3.71 0.80
C PHE A 80 8.18 2.90 1.62
N ARG A 81 7.71 2.03 2.53
CA ARG A 81 8.61 1.15 3.27
C ARG A 81 9.17 0.03 2.39
N GLU A 82 8.36 -0.57 1.51
CA GLU A 82 8.80 -1.58 0.53
C GLU A 82 9.83 -1.01 -0.45
N ALA A 83 9.80 0.30 -0.72
CA ALA A 83 10.84 0.96 -1.50
C ALA A 83 12.23 0.85 -0.85
N TYR A 84 12.33 0.61 0.46
CA TYR A 84 13.62 0.43 1.14
C TYR A 84 13.85 -1.00 1.64
N VAL A 85 12.84 -1.63 2.24
CA VAL A 85 12.94 -2.98 2.82
C VAL A 85 11.63 -3.72 2.68
N VAL A 86 11.67 -4.93 2.12
CA VAL A 86 10.51 -5.82 2.02
C VAL A 86 10.65 -6.93 3.06
N GLN A 87 9.77 -6.90 4.06
CA GLN A 87 9.71 -7.91 5.12
C GLN A 87 8.44 -8.75 4.97
N SER A 88 8.50 -10.03 5.34
CA SER A 88 7.37 -10.96 5.20
C SER A 88 6.09 -10.49 5.89
N TRP A 89 6.21 -9.95 7.11
CA TRP A 89 5.06 -9.40 7.84
C TRP A 89 4.41 -8.22 7.11
N LEU A 90 5.20 -7.46 6.36
CA LEU A 90 4.74 -6.27 5.66
C LEU A 90 3.91 -6.64 4.43
N ILE A 91 4.30 -7.71 3.73
CA ILE A 91 3.50 -8.34 2.66
C ILE A 91 2.15 -8.81 3.21
N LEU A 92 2.15 -9.49 4.37
CA LEU A 92 0.92 -9.96 5.01
C LEU A 92 0.03 -8.77 5.43
N ALA A 93 0.62 -7.75 6.04
CA ALA A 93 -0.09 -6.53 6.44
C ALA A 93 -0.71 -5.84 5.22
N LYS A 94 0.03 -5.71 4.12
CA LYS A 94 -0.45 -5.15 2.84
C LYS A 94 -1.59 -5.98 2.25
N GLY A 95 -1.51 -7.30 2.31
CA GLY A 95 -2.59 -8.20 1.90
C GLY A 95 -3.88 -8.01 2.71
N VAL A 96 -3.78 -7.90 4.04
CA VAL A 96 -4.92 -7.58 4.91
C VAL A 96 -5.50 -6.21 4.59
N ASN A 97 -4.63 -5.21 4.38
CA ASN A 97 -5.05 -3.85 4.06
C ASN A 97 -5.79 -3.79 2.71
N LEU A 98 -5.30 -4.52 1.70
CA LEU A 98 -5.96 -4.65 0.41
C LEU A 98 -7.35 -5.26 0.55
N ALA A 99 -7.48 -6.32 1.36
CA ALA A 99 -8.78 -6.94 1.64
C ALA A 99 -9.75 -5.95 2.30
N ILE A 100 -9.26 -5.12 3.24
CA ILE A 100 -10.04 -4.04 3.87
C ILE A 100 -10.50 -3.01 2.83
N ILE A 101 -9.61 -2.55 1.94
CA ILE A 101 -9.94 -1.61 0.87
C ILE A 101 -11.03 -2.21 -0.03
N ILE A 102 -10.86 -3.45 -0.49
CA ILE A 102 -11.84 -4.12 -1.37
C ILE A 102 -13.19 -4.26 -0.66
N TYR A 103 -13.19 -4.71 0.60
CA TYR A 103 -14.40 -4.87 1.40
C TYR A 103 -15.12 -3.53 1.62
N LEU A 104 -14.39 -2.49 2.03
CA LEU A 104 -14.95 -1.16 2.24
C LEU A 104 -15.47 -0.54 0.94
N ARG A 105 -14.77 -0.73 -0.18
CA ARG A 105 -15.23 -0.29 -1.51
C ARG A 105 -16.55 -0.97 -1.87
N TRP A 106 -16.61 -2.29 -1.74
CA TRP A 106 -17.83 -3.05 -2.00
C TRP A 106 -18.98 -2.61 -1.10
N TYR A 107 -18.73 -2.45 0.20
CA TYR A 107 -19.73 -2.05 1.18
C TYR A 107 -20.27 -0.63 0.92
N LEU A 108 -19.38 0.34 0.68
CA LEU A 108 -19.75 1.73 0.42
C LEU A 108 -20.54 1.88 -0.89
N ILE A 109 -20.13 1.19 -1.97
CA ILE A 109 -20.89 1.20 -3.23
C ILE A 109 -22.28 0.57 -3.04
N LYS A 110 -22.35 -0.58 -2.35
CA LYS A 110 -23.62 -1.31 -2.16
C LYS A 110 -24.63 -0.53 -1.31
N HIS A 111 -24.18 0.15 -0.25
CA HIS A 111 -25.09 0.77 0.73
C HIS A 111 -25.20 2.30 0.63
N HIS A 112 -24.14 3.00 0.25
CA HIS A 112 -24.09 4.47 0.29
C HIS A 112 -24.09 5.13 -1.10
N TYR A 113 -23.72 4.38 -2.15
CA TYR A 113 -23.62 4.88 -3.52
C TYR A 113 -24.17 3.92 -4.59
N PRO A 114 -25.45 3.52 -4.53
CA PRO A 114 -26.04 2.62 -5.52
C PRO A 114 -26.06 3.19 -6.95
N GLN A 115 -26.00 4.52 -7.09
CA GLN A 115 -25.97 5.23 -8.38
C GLN A 115 -24.56 5.35 -9.00
N SER A 116 -23.47 5.08 -8.26
CA SER A 116 -22.10 5.16 -8.80
C SER A 116 -21.64 3.85 -9.47
N LYS A 117 -22.58 2.95 -9.79
CA LYS A 117 -22.35 1.78 -10.65
C LYS A 117 -22.25 2.24 -12.11
N THR A 118 -21.27 3.06 -12.42
CA THR A 118 -20.94 3.36 -13.82
C THR A 118 -19.58 2.75 -14.11
N PHE A 119 -19.61 1.92 -15.16
CA PHE A 119 -18.55 1.13 -15.78
C PHE A 119 -17.19 1.84 -15.84
#